data_AF-A0A9E3GAA6-F1
#
_entry.id   AF-A0A9E3GAA6-F1
#
_cell.length_a   1.000
_cell.length_b   1.000
_cell.length_c   1.000
_cell.angle_alpha   90.00
_cell.angle_beta   90.00
_cell.angle_gamma   90.00
#
_symmetry.space_group_name_H-M   'P 1'
#
loop_
_entity.id
_entity.type
_entity.pdbx_description
1 polymer ?
#
loop_
_entity_poly.entity_id
_entity_poly.type
_entity_poly.pdbx_seq_one_letter_code
_entity_poly.pdbx_strand_id
1 'polypeptide(L)'
;MQRTVQELGSTSAQIQKVATDLETIAAVLAEAQRAASDQIAQLESRLQQIDDQLGQAFQLEARGLLTEEDQPALDALIHIEDQDAIDCTATTLHQVNSIRTAYSDTLQTSLAALRTDGYEPGVLQAVDASGTPSRAEPESNRRQNEIEAFTKVFGRPPSSAADWDTAEALDPHSYNPKNGGVPPNIIVSRITPVPGQGVVRTNLFIPSRTVWNPELDWPPYHENLGDNRGFSPTADPEASRISVFVDYENGIIVARQNPSIDPKAGQIRAGTPAVSAVQQKNGAISITYSGADPFSPGGEDLAKATSLDVNGTIVIEPTATGPRVGGTVTDFPAIEIYNDRSGAPTTLVHSWPTYVDDELGPMAGLWWHKPIGDESVEPHFNAQP
;
A
#
# COMPACT_ATOMS: atom_id res chain seq x y z
N MET A 1 -3.82 35.88 36.10
CA MET A 1 -4.36 34.64 36.69
C MET A 1 -5.77 34.32 36.20
N GLN A 2 -6.78 35.19 36.33
CA GLN A 2 -8.16 34.87 35.89
C GLN A 2 -8.30 34.51 34.40
N ARG A 3 -7.59 35.22 33.51
CA ARG A 3 -7.59 34.97 32.05
C ARG A 3 -6.92 33.62 31.69
N THR A 4 -5.82 33.30 32.35
CA THR A 4 -5.07 32.04 32.20
C THR A 4 -5.83 30.82 32.72
N VAL A 5 -6.63 30.97 33.78
CA VAL A 5 -7.50 29.90 34.30
C VAL A 5 -8.71 29.66 33.37
N GLN A 6 -9.22 30.70 32.72
CA GLN A 6 -10.26 30.56 31.70
C GLN A 6 -9.73 29.90 30.42
N GLU A 7 -8.53 30.25 29.97
CA GLU A 7 -7.86 29.63 28.81
C GLU A 7 -7.50 28.16 29.06
N LEU A 8 -7.03 27.81 30.27
CA LEU A 8 -6.78 26.41 30.65
C LEU A 8 -8.08 25.60 30.78
N GLY A 9 -9.15 26.21 31.28
CA GLY A 9 -10.47 25.60 31.37
C GLY A 9 -11.10 25.32 30.00
N SER A 10 -10.99 26.26 29.04
CA SER A 10 -11.47 26.06 27.68
C SER A 10 -10.67 24.99 26.93
N THR A 11 -9.35 24.95 27.13
CA THR A 11 -8.48 23.94 26.53
C THR A 11 -8.79 22.53 27.06
N SER A 12 -9.04 22.39 28.37
CA SER A 12 -9.41 21.10 28.96
C SER A 12 -10.75 20.57 28.44
N ALA A 13 -11.74 21.45 28.23
CA ALA A 13 -13.05 21.06 27.69
C ALA A 13 -12.94 20.65 26.21
N GLN A 14 -12.05 21.28 25.44
CA GLN A 14 -11.80 20.94 24.04
C GLN A 14 -11.10 19.59 23.88
N ILE A 15 -10.12 19.25 24.72
CA ILE A 15 -9.44 17.95 24.70
C ILE A 15 -10.42 16.80 24.99
N GLN A 16 -11.34 17.00 25.95
CA GLN A 16 -12.36 16.01 26.27
C GLN A 16 -13.32 15.76 25.09
N LYS A 17 -13.67 16.81 24.34
CA LYS A 17 -14.54 16.70 23.18
C LYS A 17 -13.89 15.89 22.05
N VAL A 18 -12.63 16.20 21.71
CA VAL A 18 -11.85 15.43 20.73
C VAL A 18 -11.70 13.98 21.14
N ALA A 19 -11.42 13.70 22.41
CA ALA A 19 -11.34 12.33 22.92
C ALA A 19 -12.66 11.57 22.73
N THR A 20 -13.80 12.25 22.95
CA THR A 20 -15.13 11.66 22.78
C THR A 20 -15.44 11.37 21.30
N ASP A 21 -15.05 12.27 20.39
CA ASP A 21 -15.25 12.08 18.95
C ASP A 21 -14.40 10.92 18.42
N LEU A 22 -13.15 10.80 18.88
CA LEU A 22 -12.27 9.67 18.55
C LEU A 22 -12.78 8.35 19.13
N GLU A 23 -13.27 8.34 20.37
CA GLU A 23 -13.89 7.16 20.99
C GLU A 23 -15.13 6.71 20.20
N THR A 24 -15.93 7.66 19.73
CA THR A 24 -17.10 7.39 18.88
C THR A 24 -16.68 6.78 17.54
N ILE A 25 -15.68 7.33 16.85
CA ILE A 25 -15.16 6.77 15.60
C ILE A 25 -14.62 5.35 15.81
N ALA A 26 -13.85 5.13 16.87
CA ALA A 26 -13.28 3.83 17.18
C ALA A 26 -14.36 2.79 17.47
N ALA A 27 -15.41 3.15 18.22
CA ALA A 27 -16.54 2.28 18.50
C ALA A 27 -17.31 1.89 17.23
N VAL A 28 -17.55 2.86 16.33
CA VAL A 28 -18.26 2.61 15.07
C VAL A 28 -17.39 1.78 14.11
N LEU A 29 -16.07 2.00 14.10
CA LEU A 29 -15.14 1.14 13.35
C LEU A 29 -15.16 -0.30 13.86
N ALA A 30 -15.06 -0.49 15.17
CA ALA A 30 -15.07 -1.82 15.79
C ALA A 30 -16.38 -2.56 15.49
N GLU A 31 -17.51 -1.85 15.55
CA GLU A 31 -18.82 -2.42 15.21
C GLU A 31 -18.92 -2.75 13.72
N ALA A 32 -18.41 -1.88 12.84
CA ALA A 32 -18.37 -2.14 11.41
C ALA A 32 -17.50 -3.36 11.08
N GLN A 33 -16.33 -3.50 11.71
CA GLN A 33 -15.43 -4.64 11.56
C GLN A 33 -16.08 -5.94 12.06
N ARG A 34 -16.73 -5.90 13.23
CA ARG A 34 -17.45 -7.04 13.79
C ARG A 34 -18.59 -7.47 12.87
N ALA A 35 -19.42 -6.52 12.43
CA ALA A 35 -20.54 -6.79 11.55
C ALA A 35 -20.08 -7.36 10.20
N ALA A 36 -19.02 -6.80 9.60
CA ALA A 36 -18.46 -7.31 8.35
C ALA A 36 -17.88 -8.73 8.52
N SER A 37 -17.17 -8.98 9.62
CA SER A 37 -16.64 -10.31 9.94
C SER A 37 -17.77 -11.34 10.11
N ASP A 38 -18.86 -10.96 10.78
CA ASP A 38 -20.04 -11.81 10.95
C ASP A 38 -20.72 -12.11 9.60
N GLN A 39 -20.75 -11.16 8.67
CA GLN A 39 -21.28 -11.38 7.31
C GLN A 39 -20.40 -12.34 6.50
N ILE A 40 -19.07 -12.19 6.58
CA ILE A 40 -18.12 -13.04 5.87
C ILE A 40 -18.17 -14.47 6.42
N ALA A 41 -18.16 -14.65 7.74
CA ALA A 41 -18.26 -15.98 8.35
C ALA A 41 -19.56 -16.71 7.99
N GLN A 42 -20.67 -15.98 7.83
CA GLN A 42 -21.93 -16.54 7.35
C GLN A 42 -21.85 -16.97 5.88
N LEU A 43 -21.21 -16.16 5.03
CA LEU A 43 -20.98 -16.50 3.62
C LEU A 43 -20.10 -17.75 3.51
N GLU A 44 -18.99 -17.81 4.24
CA GLU A 44 -18.09 -18.97 4.28
C GLU A 44 -18.83 -20.24 4.69
N SER A 45 -19.65 -20.17 5.75
CA SER A 45 -20.47 -21.31 6.17
C SER A 45 -21.48 -21.74 5.11
N ARG A 46 -22.04 -20.80 4.32
CA ARG A 46 -23.01 -21.11 3.27
C ARG A 46 -22.32 -21.74 2.06
N LEU A 47 -21.19 -21.18 1.63
CA LEU A 47 -20.42 -21.73 0.52
C LEU A 47 -19.88 -23.12 0.84
N GLN A 48 -19.48 -23.39 2.08
CA GLN A 48 -19.10 -24.75 2.49
C GLN A 48 -20.28 -25.73 2.44
N GLN A 49 -21.48 -25.30 2.83
CA GLN A 49 -22.67 -26.16 2.72
C GLN A 49 -22.98 -26.51 1.25
N ILE A 50 -22.91 -25.51 0.37
CA ILE A 50 -23.07 -25.69 -1.08
C ILE A 50 -22.02 -26.69 -1.61
N ASP A 51 -20.74 -26.52 -1.26
CA ASP A 51 -19.66 -27.42 -1.65
C ASP A 51 -19.88 -28.85 -1.15
N ASP A 52 -20.30 -29.02 0.11
CA ASP A 52 -20.62 -30.33 0.69
C ASP A 52 -21.80 -31.02 -0.02
N GLN A 53 -22.82 -30.25 -0.44
CA GLN A 53 -23.99 -30.76 -1.14
C GLN A 53 -23.66 -31.18 -2.57
N LEU A 54 -22.91 -30.35 -3.30
CA LEU A 54 -22.40 -30.67 -4.64
C LEU A 54 -21.45 -31.87 -4.61
N GLY A 55 -20.55 -31.93 -3.62
CA GLY A 55 -19.65 -33.05 -3.41
C GLY A 55 -20.37 -34.38 -3.18
N GLN A 56 -21.46 -34.38 -2.41
CA GLN A 56 -22.30 -35.57 -2.21
C GLN A 56 -22.99 -36.00 -3.51
N ALA A 57 -23.53 -35.03 -4.27
CA ALA A 57 -24.19 -35.28 -5.54
C ALA A 57 -23.23 -35.93 -6.56
N PHE A 58 -22.03 -35.36 -6.73
CA PHE A 58 -20.99 -35.92 -7.60
C PHE A 58 -20.49 -37.29 -7.14
N GLN A 59 -20.46 -37.56 -5.83
CA GLN A 59 -20.10 -38.89 -5.33
C GLN A 59 -21.14 -39.96 -5.67
N LEU A 60 -22.43 -39.63 -5.67
CA LEU A 60 -23.49 -40.56 -6.09
C LEU A 60 -23.39 -40.88 -7.58
N GLU A 61 -23.11 -39.87 -8.41
CA GLU A 61 -22.85 -40.03 -9.84
C GLU A 61 -21.62 -40.91 -10.11
N ALA A 62 -20.48 -40.60 -9.47
CA ALA A 62 -19.22 -41.32 -9.66
C ALA A 62 -19.29 -42.81 -9.25
N ARG A 63 -20.19 -43.14 -8.31
CA ARG A 63 -20.45 -44.53 -7.88
C ARG A 63 -21.41 -45.28 -8.80
N GLY A 64 -21.97 -44.64 -9.82
CA GLY A 64 -22.97 -45.23 -10.71
C GLY A 64 -24.28 -45.56 -10.01
N LEU A 65 -24.62 -44.81 -8.95
CA LEU A 65 -25.84 -45.02 -8.15
C LEU A 65 -27.02 -44.18 -8.67
N LEU A 66 -26.81 -43.36 -9.68
CA LEU A 66 -27.83 -42.56 -10.36
C LEU A 66 -28.25 -43.25 -11.66
N THR A 67 -29.56 -43.27 -11.90
CA THR A 67 -30.17 -43.77 -13.14
C THR A 67 -30.37 -42.64 -14.15
N GLU A 68 -30.65 -42.96 -15.42
CA GLU A 68 -30.99 -41.94 -16.43
C GLU A 68 -32.22 -41.09 -16.05
N GLU A 69 -33.12 -41.60 -15.20
CA GLU A 69 -34.26 -40.83 -14.67
C GLU A 69 -33.84 -39.82 -13.59
N ASP A 70 -32.70 -40.01 -12.93
CA ASP A 70 -32.18 -39.13 -11.87
C ASP A 70 -31.36 -37.95 -12.42
N GLN A 71 -30.86 -38.05 -13.67
CA GLN A 71 -30.03 -37.03 -14.31
C GLN A 71 -30.66 -35.62 -14.29
N PRO A 72 -31.96 -35.43 -14.66
CA PRO A 72 -32.58 -34.11 -14.63
C PRO A 72 -32.67 -33.49 -13.23
N ALA A 73 -32.76 -34.33 -12.18
CA ALA A 73 -32.80 -33.86 -10.81
C ALA A 73 -31.40 -33.41 -10.33
N LEU A 74 -30.34 -34.09 -10.77
CA LEU A 74 -28.96 -33.70 -10.52
C LEU A 74 -28.62 -32.36 -11.20
N ASP A 75 -28.96 -32.20 -12.48
CA ASP A 75 -28.75 -30.95 -13.22
C ASP A 75 -29.50 -29.77 -12.57
N ALA A 76 -30.73 -30.02 -12.11
CA ALA A 76 -31.52 -29.01 -11.40
C ALA A 76 -30.90 -28.63 -10.05
N LEU A 77 -30.36 -29.61 -9.30
CA LEU A 77 -29.65 -29.35 -8.05
C LEU A 77 -28.41 -28.49 -8.28
N ILE A 78 -27.56 -28.86 -9.25
CA ILE A 78 -26.35 -28.10 -9.59
C ILE A 78 -26.71 -26.65 -9.93
N HIS A 79 -27.71 -26.44 -10.79
CA HIS A 79 -28.14 -25.10 -11.15
C HIS A 79 -28.68 -24.30 -9.95
N ILE A 80 -29.41 -24.93 -9.03
CA ILE A 80 -29.93 -24.26 -7.82
C ILE A 80 -28.78 -23.83 -6.91
N GLU A 81 -27.84 -24.74 -6.64
CA GLU A 81 -26.70 -24.49 -5.76
C GLU A 81 -25.73 -23.45 -6.35
N ASP A 82 -25.48 -23.49 -7.67
CA ASP A 82 -24.68 -22.47 -8.37
C ASP A 82 -25.33 -21.07 -8.25
N GLN A 83 -26.65 -20.99 -8.46
CA GLN A 83 -27.37 -19.73 -8.34
C GLN A 83 -27.38 -19.22 -6.89
N ASP A 84 -27.53 -20.11 -5.91
CA ASP A 84 -27.50 -19.76 -4.49
C ASP A 84 -26.12 -19.26 -4.05
N ALA A 85 -25.03 -19.83 -4.57
CA ALA A 85 -23.67 -19.33 -4.35
C ALA A 85 -23.49 -17.90 -4.87
N ILE A 86 -24.01 -17.62 -6.07
CA ILE A 86 -23.96 -16.29 -6.69
C ILE A 86 -24.80 -15.29 -5.86
N ASP A 87 -26.04 -15.64 -5.54
CA ASP A 87 -26.98 -14.77 -4.86
C ASP A 87 -26.54 -14.46 -3.43
N CYS A 88 -26.02 -15.46 -2.69
CA CYS A 88 -25.53 -15.24 -1.34
C CYS A 88 -24.27 -14.38 -1.33
N THR A 89 -23.32 -14.61 -2.26
CA THR A 89 -22.11 -13.77 -2.40
C THR A 89 -22.47 -12.33 -2.75
N ALA A 90 -23.38 -12.11 -3.71
CA ALA A 90 -23.82 -10.78 -4.10
C ALA A 90 -24.53 -10.04 -2.95
N THR A 91 -25.35 -10.75 -2.18
CA THR A 91 -26.04 -10.20 -1.01
C THR A 91 -25.05 -9.81 0.09
N THR A 92 -24.10 -10.67 0.42
CA THR A 92 -23.05 -10.40 1.41
C THR A 92 -22.20 -9.20 0.98
N LEU A 93 -21.81 -9.12 -0.29
CA LEU A 93 -21.06 -7.98 -0.82
C LEU A 93 -21.83 -6.67 -0.67
N HIS A 94 -23.14 -6.67 -0.97
CA HIS A 94 -23.99 -5.50 -0.76
C HIS A 94 -24.08 -5.10 0.71
N GLN A 95 -24.19 -6.07 1.63
CA GLN A 95 -24.25 -5.82 3.07
C GLN A 95 -22.93 -5.24 3.61
N VAL A 96 -21.79 -5.80 3.22
CA VAL A 96 -20.45 -5.28 3.59
C VAL A 96 -20.25 -3.86 3.05
N ASN A 97 -20.66 -3.60 1.80
CA ASN A 97 -20.64 -2.25 1.23
C ASN A 97 -21.53 -1.27 2.02
N SER A 98 -22.71 -1.70 2.47
CA SER A 98 -23.60 -0.88 3.29
C SER A 98 -22.98 -0.55 4.65
N ILE A 99 -22.36 -1.53 5.32
CA ILE A 99 -21.62 -1.34 6.57
C ILE A 99 -20.48 -0.34 6.38
N ARG A 100 -19.71 -0.48 5.29
CA ARG A 100 -18.63 0.44 4.93
C ARG A 100 -19.14 1.86 4.74
N THR A 101 -20.21 2.04 3.96
CA THR A 101 -20.80 3.36 3.71
C THR A 101 -21.26 4.02 5.01
N ALA A 102 -21.94 3.28 5.89
CA ALA A 102 -22.38 3.81 7.18
C ALA A 102 -21.21 4.25 8.09
N TYR A 103 -20.11 3.49 8.10
CA TYR A 103 -18.89 3.90 8.79
C TYR A 103 -18.30 5.17 8.19
N SER A 104 -18.13 5.22 6.87
CA SER A 104 -17.58 6.38 6.16
C SER A 104 -18.40 7.65 6.39
N ASP A 105 -19.73 7.57 6.37
CA ASP A 105 -20.62 8.70 6.64
C ASP A 105 -20.44 9.23 8.07
N THR A 106 -20.27 8.32 9.04
CA THR A 106 -20.03 8.67 10.44
C THR A 106 -18.66 9.34 10.60
N LEU A 107 -17.63 8.77 10.00
CA LEU A 107 -16.28 9.33 10.02
C LEU A 107 -16.25 10.75 9.42
N GLN A 108 -16.87 10.95 8.25
CA GLN A 108 -16.96 12.27 7.62
C GLN A 108 -17.70 13.29 8.50
N THR A 109 -18.78 12.86 9.17
CA THR A 109 -19.54 13.71 10.09
C THR A 109 -18.68 14.13 11.29
N SER A 110 -17.94 13.19 11.90
CA SER A 110 -17.04 13.48 13.02
C SER A 110 -15.88 14.38 12.61
N LEU A 111 -15.29 14.17 11.42
CA LEU A 111 -14.24 15.05 10.89
C LEU A 111 -14.76 16.48 10.61
N ALA A 112 -15.99 16.61 10.10
CA ALA A 112 -16.61 17.91 9.89
C ALA A 112 -16.91 18.64 11.21
N ALA A 113 -17.30 17.90 12.25
CA ALA A 113 -17.48 18.45 13.61
C ALA A 113 -16.16 18.96 14.18
N LEU A 114 -15.08 18.17 14.10
CA LEU A 114 -13.74 18.57 14.54
C LEU A 114 -13.25 19.85 13.84
N ARG A 115 -13.44 19.95 12.51
CA ARG A 115 -13.11 21.16 11.73
C ARG A 115 -13.91 22.38 12.20
N THR A 116 -15.21 22.21 12.45
CA THR A 116 -16.11 23.29 12.92
C THR A 116 -15.72 23.79 14.32
N ASP A 117 -15.15 22.92 15.15
CA ASP A 117 -14.67 23.26 16.50
C ASP A 117 -13.30 23.95 16.54
N GLY A 118 -12.75 24.31 15.38
CA GLY A 118 -11.49 25.06 15.26
C GLY A 118 -10.25 24.19 15.10
N TYR A 119 -10.40 22.87 14.92
CA TYR A 119 -9.30 22.00 14.49
C TYR A 119 -9.20 22.01 12.96
N GLU A 120 -8.55 23.03 12.43
CA GLU A 120 -7.94 22.97 11.09
C GLU A 120 -6.72 22.03 11.15
N PRO A 121 -6.42 21.21 10.12
CA PRO A 121 -5.12 20.56 9.99
C PRO A 121 -4.06 21.66 9.90
N GLY A 122 -3.50 22.01 11.05
CA GLY A 122 -2.67 23.19 11.20
C GLY A 122 -1.41 23.08 10.36
N VAL A 123 -1.26 23.97 9.38
CA VAL A 123 0.04 24.38 8.86
C VAL A 123 0.82 24.99 10.02
N LEU A 124 1.65 24.19 10.70
CA LEU A 124 2.58 24.68 11.72
C LEU A 124 3.92 23.94 11.65
N GLN A 125 4.93 24.75 11.34
CA GLN A 125 6.39 24.63 11.51
C GLN A 125 6.95 23.34 12.10
N ALA A 126 7.93 22.79 11.38
CA ALA A 126 8.93 21.85 11.88
C ALA A 126 9.55 22.39 13.18
N VAL A 127 9.15 21.81 14.30
CA VAL A 127 9.85 21.96 15.57
C VAL A 127 10.94 20.91 15.56
N ASP A 128 12.19 21.37 15.47
CA ASP A 128 13.38 20.54 15.63
C ASP A 128 13.24 19.69 16.89
N ALA A 129 13.15 18.36 16.71
CA ALA A 129 13.33 17.41 17.79
C ALA A 129 14.79 17.48 18.25
N SER A 130 15.06 18.38 19.19
CA SER A 130 16.33 18.43 19.91
C SER A 130 16.43 17.21 20.84
N GLY A 131 17.48 16.39 20.70
CA GLY A 131 17.93 15.57 21.85
C GLY A 131 18.42 14.14 21.63
N THR A 132 18.82 13.72 20.43
CA THR A 132 19.64 12.49 20.27
C THR A 132 20.58 12.68 19.08
N PRO A 133 21.88 12.32 19.15
CA PRO A 133 22.71 12.34 17.96
C PRO A 133 22.09 11.38 16.94
N SER A 134 21.62 11.93 15.82
CA SER A 134 21.15 11.12 14.70
C SER A 134 22.29 10.21 14.25
N ARG A 135 22.01 8.91 14.14
CA ARG A 135 22.94 7.93 13.51
C ARG A 135 22.79 7.92 11.99
N ALA A 136 22.02 8.84 11.42
CA ALA A 136 21.93 8.97 9.97
C ALA A 136 23.30 9.18 9.33
N GLU A 137 23.46 8.62 8.13
CA GLU A 137 24.65 8.80 7.32
C GLU A 137 24.78 10.28 6.93
N PRO A 138 25.98 10.89 7.03
CA PRO A 138 26.18 12.26 6.56
C PRO A 138 25.86 12.43 5.08
N GLU A 139 25.06 13.44 4.75
CA GLU A 139 24.71 13.81 3.36
C GLU A 139 25.94 14.02 2.45
N SER A 140 27.07 14.46 3.02
CA SER A 140 28.32 14.61 2.27
C SER A 140 28.85 13.29 1.68
N ASN A 141 28.45 12.15 2.24
CA ASN A 141 28.88 10.83 1.81
C ASN A 141 27.95 10.23 0.75
N ARG A 142 26.74 10.79 0.57
CA ARG A 142 25.69 10.24 -0.30
C ARG A 142 26.19 9.89 -1.69
N ARG A 143 26.86 10.85 -2.33
CA ARG A 143 27.38 10.67 -3.68
C ARG A 143 28.38 9.53 -3.81
N GLN A 144 29.22 9.34 -2.79
CA GLN A 144 30.22 8.28 -2.77
C GLN A 144 29.56 6.92 -2.54
N ASN A 145 28.58 6.85 -1.65
CA ASN A 145 27.81 5.65 -1.36
C ASN A 145 27.01 5.16 -2.58
N GLU A 146 26.36 6.08 -3.32
CA GLU A 146 25.72 5.81 -4.61
C GLU A 146 26.70 5.18 -5.62
N ILE A 147 27.90 5.76 -5.77
CA ILE A 147 28.95 5.23 -6.66
C ILE A 147 29.33 3.80 -6.24
N GLU A 148 29.51 3.56 -4.95
CA GLU A 148 29.90 2.24 -4.42
C GLU A 148 28.81 1.20 -4.62
N ALA A 149 27.55 1.54 -4.34
CA ALA A 149 26.40 0.67 -4.53
C ALA A 149 26.22 0.28 -6.00
N PHE A 150 26.29 1.26 -6.91
CA PHE A 150 26.21 1.00 -8.35
C PHE A 150 27.41 0.16 -8.84
N THR A 151 28.63 0.51 -8.43
CA THR A 151 29.85 -0.21 -8.83
C THR A 151 29.81 -1.66 -8.35
N LYS A 152 29.23 -1.93 -7.18
CA LYS A 152 29.06 -3.30 -6.66
C LYS A 152 28.17 -4.17 -7.56
N VAL A 153 27.14 -3.58 -8.18
CA VAL A 153 26.20 -4.30 -9.07
C VAL A 153 26.76 -4.43 -10.50
N PHE A 154 27.39 -3.38 -11.02
CA PHE A 154 27.76 -3.28 -12.44
C PHE A 154 29.26 -3.38 -12.74
N GLY A 155 30.13 -3.35 -11.72
CA GLY A 155 31.58 -3.41 -11.89
C GLY A 155 32.20 -2.14 -12.50
N ARG A 156 31.43 -1.05 -12.63
CA ARG A 156 31.87 0.26 -13.14
C ARG A 156 31.17 1.39 -12.37
N PRO A 157 31.74 2.60 -12.30
CA PRO A 157 31.04 3.74 -11.74
C PRO A 157 29.87 4.20 -12.64
N PRO A 158 28.90 4.95 -12.08
CA PRO A 158 27.88 5.63 -12.87
C PRO A 158 28.47 6.60 -13.89
N SER A 159 27.90 6.64 -15.08
CA SER A 159 28.40 7.44 -16.22
C SER A 159 27.30 8.12 -17.05
N SER A 160 26.06 7.66 -16.91
CA SER A 160 24.87 8.22 -17.58
C SER A 160 23.86 8.74 -16.54
N ALA A 161 22.83 9.47 -16.98
CA ALA A 161 21.73 9.89 -16.09
C ALA A 161 21.00 8.68 -15.48
N ALA A 162 20.66 7.69 -16.31
CA ALA A 162 20.03 6.45 -15.86
C ALA A 162 20.90 5.69 -14.83
N ASP A 163 22.24 5.71 -15.00
CA ASP A 163 23.13 5.10 -14.00
C ASP A 163 23.02 5.79 -12.64
N TRP A 164 22.83 7.12 -12.62
CA TRP A 164 22.69 7.89 -11.38
C TRP A 164 21.32 7.66 -10.73
N ASP A 165 20.23 7.62 -11.51
CA ASP A 165 18.91 7.27 -10.99
C ASP A 165 18.93 5.86 -10.35
N THR A 166 19.62 4.91 -10.99
CA THR A 166 19.81 3.56 -10.47
C THR A 166 20.74 3.51 -9.26
N ALA A 167 21.78 4.35 -9.22
CA ALA A 167 22.68 4.44 -8.06
C ALA A 167 21.93 4.92 -6.81
N GLU A 168 21.04 5.91 -6.94
CA GLU A 168 20.18 6.38 -5.85
C GLU A 168 19.27 5.26 -5.31
N ALA A 169 18.69 4.46 -6.20
CA ALA A 169 17.84 3.34 -5.81
C ALA A 169 18.60 2.20 -5.12
N LEU A 170 19.86 1.99 -5.49
CA LEU A 170 20.74 0.95 -4.94
C LEU A 170 21.42 1.34 -3.62
N ASP A 171 21.44 2.63 -3.28
CA ASP A 171 22.13 3.13 -2.09
C ASP A 171 21.54 2.53 -0.79
N PRO A 172 22.30 1.70 -0.05
CA PRO A 172 21.81 1.00 1.13
C PRO A 172 21.87 1.86 2.40
N HIS A 173 22.11 3.17 2.31
CA HIS A 173 22.22 4.05 3.46
C HIS A 173 20.95 4.89 3.66
N SER A 174 20.82 5.40 4.88
CA SER A 174 19.78 6.33 5.26
C SER A 174 20.39 7.62 5.80
N TYR A 175 20.03 8.73 5.16
CA TYR A 175 20.54 10.06 5.46
C TYR A 175 19.47 10.91 6.16
N ASN A 176 18.19 10.63 5.91
CA ASN A 176 17.11 11.32 6.58
C ASN A 176 17.16 11.00 8.08
N PRO A 177 17.28 12.01 8.97
CA PRO A 177 17.34 11.78 10.41
C PRO A 177 16.18 10.96 10.97
N LYS A 178 15.00 11.02 10.33
CA LYS A 178 13.83 10.22 10.74
C LYS A 178 14.14 8.72 10.74
N ASN A 179 14.95 8.25 9.79
CA ASN A 179 15.29 6.83 9.62
C ASN A 179 16.39 6.38 10.61
N GLY A 180 16.96 7.26 11.42
CA GLY A 180 17.92 6.92 12.47
C GLY A 180 19.16 6.13 12.00
N GLY A 181 19.52 6.23 10.72
CA GLY A 181 20.61 5.47 10.10
C GLY A 181 20.33 3.97 9.90
N VAL A 182 19.10 3.50 10.12
CA VAL A 182 18.71 2.12 9.79
C VAL A 182 18.63 2.00 8.27
N PRO A 183 19.37 1.06 7.64
CA PRO A 183 19.38 0.94 6.20
C PRO A 183 18.02 0.45 5.67
N PRO A 184 17.63 0.82 4.44
CA PRO A 184 16.54 0.17 3.74
C PRO A 184 16.88 -1.29 3.39
N ASN A 185 15.86 -2.10 3.14
CA ASN A 185 16.03 -3.39 2.48
C ASN A 185 15.83 -3.22 0.97
N ILE A 186 16.79 -3.72 0.19
CA ILE A 186 16.83 -3.56 -1.28
C ILE A 186 16.92 -4.94 -1.94
N ILE A 187 16.05 -5.17 -2.92
CA ILE A 187 16.06 -6.35 -3.78
C ILE A 187 16.32 -5.91 -5.21
N VAL A 188 17.18 -6.66 -5.89
CA VAL A 188 17.53 -6.42 -7.30
C VAL A 188 17.16 -7.65 -8.12
N SER A 189 16.42 -7.44 -9.20
CA SER A 189 16.13 -8.46 -10.20
C SER A 189 16.68 -8.03 -11.56
N ARG A 190 16.97 -9.00 -12.44
CA ARG A 190 17.43 -8.74 -13.80
C ARG A 190 16.28 -8.83 -14.79
N ILE A 191 16.33 -7.97 -15.79
CA ILE A 191 15.47 -7.98 -16.96
C ILE A 191 16.33 -7.89 -18.22
N THR A 192 15.73 -8.15 -19.38
CA THR A 192 16.34 -7.80 -20.66
C THR A 192 16.31 -6.29 -20.82
N PRO A 193 17.45 -5.62 -21.05
CA PRO A 193 17.47 -4.19 -21.35
C PRO A 193 16.60 -3.84 -22.56
N VAL A 194 15.97 -2.66 -22.52
CA VAL A 194 15.23 -2.06 -23.63
C VAL A 194 15.82 -0.65 -23.86
N PRO A 195 16.96 -0.54 -24.55
CA PRO A 195 17.72 0.70 -24.61
C PRO A 195 16.91 1.87 -25.18
N GLY A 196 17.17 3.05 -24.64
CA GLY A 196 16.48 4.27 -24.99
C GLY A 196 15.10 4.43 -24.35
N GLN A 197 14.74 3.67 -23.32
CA GLN A 197 13.52 3.87 -22.51
C GLN A 197 13.79 4.60 -21.18
N GLY A 198 15.05 4.72 -20.78
CA GLY A 198 15.46 5.35 -19.53
C GLY A 198 15.06 4.54 -18.29
N VAL A 199 14.85 5.25 -17.18
CA VAL A 199 14.40 4.67 -15.92
C VAL A 199 12.93 5.02 -15.68
N VAL A 200 12.15 4.07 -15.20
CA VAL A 200 10.81 4.33 -14.65
C VAL A 200 10.88 4.23 -13.14
N ARG A 201 10.65 5.35 -12.45
CA ARG A 201 10.68 5.45 -10.99
C ARG A 201 9.26 5.43 -10.45
N THR A 202 8.97 4.44 -9.61
CA THR A 202 7.74 4.36 -8.83
C THR A 202 8.07 4.64 -7.38
N ASN A 203 7.38 5.60 -6.78
CA ASN A 203 7.50 5.94 -5.37
C ASN A 203 6.13 5.82 -4.70
N LEU A 204 6.10 5.11 -3.58
CA LEU A 204 4.93 4.98 -2.71
C LEU A 204 5.22 5.69 -1.39
N PHE A 205 4.52 6.77 -1.10
CA PHE A 205 4.79 7.63 0.05
C PHE A 205 3.53 7.92 0.85
N ILE A 206 3.69 8.01 2.17
CA ILE A 206 2.59 8.35 3.09
C ILE A 206 2.44 9.87 3.12
N PRO A 207 1.31 10.46 2.66
CA PRO A 207 1.16 11.90 2.59
C PRO A 207 1.18 12.60 3.94
N SER A 208 0.60 11.97 4.97
CA SER A 208 0.54 12.49 6.33
C SER A 208 1.87 12.38 7.08
N ARG A 209 1.95 13.11 8.19
CA ARG A 209 3.07 13.03 9.13
C ARG A 209 3.11 11.71 9.89
N THR A 210 1.95 11.17 10.22
CA THR A 210 1.78 9.98 11.05
C THR A 210 0.64 9.14 10.51
N VAL A 211 0.74 7.82 10.68
CA VAL A 211 -0.33 6.85 10.43
C VAL A 211 -0.46 5.89 11.59
N TRP A 212 -1.66 5.36 11.81
CA TRP A 212 -1.87 4.36 12.85
C TRP A 212 -1.40 2.99 12.39
N ASN A 213 -0.58 2.36 13.22
CA ASN A 213 -0.27 0.94 13.15
C ASN A 213 -1.06 0.21 14.24
N PRO A 214 -1.95 -0.74 13.90
CA PRO A 214 -2.60 -1.58 14.89
C PRO A 214 -1.58 -2.32 15.75
N GLU A 215 -1.81 -2.41 17.06
CA GLU A 215 -0.90 -3.06 18.01
C GLU A 215 -1.66 -3.99 18.96
N LEU A 216 -0.94 -4.97 19.52
CA LEU A 216 -1.47 -5.84 20.59
C LEU A 216 -1.31 -5.22 22.00
N ASP A 217 -0.80 -3.98 22.10
CA ASP A 217 -0.59 -3.22 23.36
C ASP A 217 -1.77 -2.28 23.69
N TRP A 218 -1.75 -1.54 24.81
CA TRP A 218 -2.75 -0.51 25.14
C TRP A 218 -2.14 0.91 25.14
N PRO A 219 -2.69 1.89 24.38
CA PRO A 219 -3.79 1.76 23.42
C PRO A 219 -3.45 0.80 22.27
N PRO A 220 -4.46 0.17 21.61
CA PRO A 220 -4.29 -0.89 20.60
C PRO A 220 -3.80 -0.38 19.25
N TYR A 221 -3.04 0.70 19.26
CA TYR A 221 -2.37 1.26 18.11
C TYR A 221 -1.16 2.08 18.57
N HIS A 222 -0.12 2.03 17.77
CA HIS A 222 0.97 3.00 17.79
C HIS A 222 0.87 3.91 16.56
N GLU A 223 1.67 4.96 16.53
CA GLU A 223 1.83 5.79 15.34
C GLU A 223 3.11 5.35 14.62
N ASN A 224 3.06 5.29 13.30
CA ASN A 224 4.25 5.29 12.47
C ASN A 224 4.43 6.64 11.81
N LEU A 225 5.67 7.10 11.67
CA LEU A 225 5.95 8.30 10.88
C LEU A 225 5.73 8.04 9.38
N GLY A 226 5.03 8.97 8.75
CA GLY A 226 4.86 9.05 7.30
C GLY A 226 5.97 9.80 6.59
N ASP A 227 5.72 10.16 5.34
CA ASP A 227 6.65 10.95 4.51
C ASP A 227 6.35 12.44 4.54
N ASN A 228 5.14 12.82 4.98
CA ASN A 228 4.73 14.21 5.17
C ASN A 228 5.00 15.09 3.94
N ARG A 229 4.61 14.61 2.75
CA ARG A 229 4.90 15.27 1.48
C ARG A 229 3.77 15.11 0.48
N GLY A 230 3.81 15.90 -0.58
CA GLY A 230 3.03 15.69 -1.79
C GLY A 230 3.86 15.08 -2.92
N PHE A 231 3.28 15.08 -4.11
CA PHE A 231 3.96 14.62 -5.32
C PHE A 231 5.21 15.46 -5.63
N SER A 232 6.29 14.80 -6.01
CA SER A 232 7.55 15.46 -6.34
C SER A 232 8.34 14.69 -7.39
N PRO A 233 8.57 15.25 -8.59
CA PRO A 233 9.35 14.59 -9.63
C PRO A 233 10.81 14.38 -9.27
N THR A 234 11.29 15.05 -8.21
CA THR A 234 12.67 14.98 -7.73
C THR A 234 12.77 14.41 -6.32
N ALA A 235 11.72 13.75 -5.81
CA ALA A 235 11.83 13.00 -4.55
C ALA A 235 12.81 11.85 -4.74
N ASP A 236 13.77 11.76 -3.82
CA ASP A 236 14.70 10.65 -3.74
C ASP A 236 13.97 9.37 -3.25
N PRO A 237 14.52 8.18 -3.52
CA PRO A 237 13.93 6.93 -3.04
C PRO A 237 13.74 6.89 -1.52
N GLU A 238 14.59 7.58 -0.74
CA GLU A 238 14.51 7.66 0.72
C GLU A 238 13.29 8.46 1.22
N ALA A 239 12.78 9.43 0.44
CA ALA A 239 11.58 10.19 0.75
C ALA A 239 10.25 9.42 0.52
N SER A 240 10.31 8.10 0.36
CA SER A 240 9.13 7.23 0.16
C SER A 240 9.17 6.05 1.14
N ARG A 241 8.07 5.33 1.33
CA ARG A 241 8.09 4.07 2.11
C ARG A 241 8.59 2.91 1.26
N ILE A 242 8.09 2.82 0.03
CA ILE A 242 8.50 1.82 -0.95
C ILE A 242 8.85 2.55 -2.25
N SER A 243 9.88 2.08 -2.93
CA SER A 243 10.19 2.51 -4.29
C SER A 243 10.52 1.30 -5.18
N VAL A 244 10.09 1.36 -6.44
CA VAL A 244 10.38 0.37 -7.47
C VAL A 244 10.89 1.08 -8.71
N PHE A 245 12.13 0.80 -9.08
CA PHE A 245 12.82 1.39 -10.21
C PHE A 245 12.99 0.33 -11.28
N VAL A 246 12.53 0.63 -12.50
CA VAL A 246 12.79 -0.20 -13.67
C VAL A 246 13.78 0.52 -14.55
N ASP A 247 15.03 0.06 -14.54
CA ASP A 247 16.09 0.58 -15.39
C ASP A 247 16.18 -0.26 -16.66
N TYR A 248 15.59 0.26 -17.73
CA TYR A 248 15.64 -0.39 -19.04
C TYR A 248 17.01 -0.26 -19.71
N GLU A 249 17.85 0.70 -19.31
CA GLU A 249 19.19 0.88 -19.89
C GLU A 249 20.16 -0.16 -19.34
N ASN A 250 20.16 -0.36 -18.02
CA ASN A 250 21.03 -1.33 -17.35
C ASN A 250 20.39 -2.71 -17.14
N GLY A 251 19.10 -2.86 -17.43
CA GLY A 251 18.39 -4.14 -17.43
C GLY A 251 18.15 -4.70 -16.03
N ILE A 252 17.70 -3.86 -15.10
CA ILE A 252 17.37 -4.32 -13.75
C ILE A 252 16.06 -3.71 -13.23
N ILE A 253 15.49 -4.38 -12.22
CA ILE A 253 14.46 -3.82 -11.35
C ILE A 253 15.07 -3.71 -9.96
N VAL A 254 14.94 -2.54 -9.32
CA VAL A 254 15.34 -2.31 -7.93
C VAL A 254 14.10 -2.03 -7.11
N ALA A 255 13.84 -2.86 -6.10
CA ALA A 255 12.77 -2.65 -5.14
C ALA A 255 13.37 -2.33 -3.77
N ARG A 256 12.96 -1.22 -3.18
CA ARG A 256 13.51 -0.68 -1.94
C ARG A 256 12.37 -0.40 -0.97
N GLN A 257 12.50 -0.91 0.26
CA GLN A 257 11.63 -0.54 1.37
C GLN A 257 12.44 0.20 2.44
N ASN A 258 12.05 1.44 2.71
CA ASN A 258 12.69 2.25 3.74
C ASN A 258 12.15 1.91 5.13
N PRO A 259 12.86 2.27 6.21
CA PRO A 259 12.46 1.93 7.56
C PRO A 259 11.10 2.50 7.97
N SER A 260 10.26 1.71 8.64
CA SER A 260 9.17 2.20 9.48
C SER A 260 9.73 2.77 10.77
N ILE A 261 9.03 3.74 11.35
CA ILE A 261 9.45 4.45 12.57
C ILE A 261 8.28 4.54 13.52
N ASP A 262 8.39 3.83 14.65
CA ASP A 262 7.51 4.01 15.80
C ASP A 262 8.16 4.99 16.79
N PRO A 263 7.73 6.26 16.82
CA PRO A 263 8.32 7.27 17.66
C PRO A 263 7.98 7.08 19.15
N LYS A 264 6.89 6.38 19.48
CA LYS A 264 6.46 6.12 20.86
C LYS A 264 7.33 5.04 21.50
N ALA A 265 7.57 3.94 20.78
CA ALA A 265 8.47 2.88 21.23
C ALA A 265 9.96 3.20 20.99
N GLY A 266 10.26 4.24 20.18
CA GLY A 266 11.62 4.57 19.77
C GLY A 266 12.25 3.50 18.87
N GLN A 267 11.42 2.77 18.12
CA GLN A 267 11.85 1.67 17.27
C GLN A 267 11.88 2.08 15.80
N ILE A 268 12.93 1.64 15.11
CA ILE A 268 13.09 1.87 13.67
C ILE A 268 13.50 0.54 13.04
N ARG A 269 12.79 0.12 12.00
CA ARG A 269 13.04 -1.16 11.32
C ARG A 269 12.60 -1.09 9.87
N ALA A 270 13.41 -1.61 8.95
CA ALA A 270 13.01 -1.85 7.58
C ALA A 270 12.31 -3.21 7.45
N GLY A 271 11.14 -3.22 6.82
CA GLY A 271 10.54 -4.44 6.29
C GLY A 271 11.24 -4.86 5.00
N THR A 272 10.98 -6.07 4.53
CA THR A 272 11.59 -6.62 3.32
C THR A 272 10.57 -6.60 2.19
N PRO A 273 10.78 -5.86 1.09
CA PRO A 273 9.81 -5.87 0.01
C PRO A 273 9.75 -7.26 -0.63
N ALA A 274 8.59 -7.67 -1.13
CA ALA A 274 8.43 -8.83 -2.00
C ALA A 274 8.14 -8.32 -3.41
N VAL A 275 8.91 -8.77 -4.40
CA VAL A 275 8.71 -8.36 -5.79
C VAL A 275 8.89 -9.57 -6.71
N SER A 276 7.96 -9.69 -7.66
CA SER A 276 8.05 -10.59 -8.79
C SER A 276 7.80 -9.80 -10.07
N ALA A 277 8.41 -10.23 -11.17
CA ALA A 277 8.25 -9.56 -12.45
C ALA A 277 8.25 -10.55 -13.60
N VAL A 278 7.42 -10.28 -14.60
CA VAL A 278 7.38 -11.00 -15.88
C VAL A 278 7.64 -10.00 -16.99
N GLN A 279 8.62 -10.30 -17.85
CA GLN A 279 8.93 -9.48 -19.01
C GLN A 279 8.55 -10.20 -20.31
N GLN A 280 7.84 -9.49 -21.18
CA GLN A 280 7.49 -9.94 -22.53
C GLN A 280 8.60 -9.64 -23.54
N LYS A 281 8.54 -10.30 -24.70
CA LYS A 281 9.51 -10.10 -25.80
C LYS A 281 9.52 -8.68 -26.37
N ASN A 282 8.40 -7.97 -26.29
CA ASN A 282 8.29 -6.57 -26.69
C ASN A 282 8.92 -5.60 -25.67
N GLY A 283 9.45 -6.12 -24.55
CA GLY A 283 10.05 -5.35 -23.48
C GLY A 283 9.09 -4.92 -22.37
N ALA A 284 7.77 -5.12 -22.53
CA ALA A 284 6.79 -4.82 -21.50
C ALA A 284 7.03 -5.66 -20.24
N ILE A 285 6.80 -5.08 -19.07
CA ILE A 285 7.02 -5.73 -17.78
C ILE A 285 5.77 -5.58 -16.93
N SER A 286 5.30 -6.69 -16.35
CA SER A 286 4.36 -6.69 -15.24
C SER A 286 5.11 -6.97 -13.95
N ILE A 287 4.91 -6.13 -12.94
CA ILE A 287 5.57 -6.18 -11.64
C ILE A 287 4.50 -6.33 -10.58
N THR A 288 4.53 -7.42 -9.83
CA THR A 288 3.72 -7.56 -8.62
C THR A 288 4.63 -7.31 -7.43
N TYR A 289 4.22 -6.38 -6.57
CA TYR A 289 4.97 -5.98 -5.38
C TYR A 289 4.10 -6.06 -4.13
N SER A 290 4.76 -6.21 -2.99
CA SER A 290 4.16 -6.17 -1.66
C SER A 290 5.21 -5.65 -0.67
N GLY A 291 4.79 -4.75 0.22
CA GLY A 291 5.61 -4.30 1.33
C GLY A 291 4.72 -4.07 2.54
N ALA A 292 5.09 -4.64 3.68
CA ALA A 292 4.33 -4.52 4.91
C ALA A 292 5.15 -3.78 5.96
N ASP A 293 4.46 -3.15 6.90
CA ASP A 293 5.11 -2.60 8.06
C ASP A 293 5.70 -3.74 8.92
N PRO A 294 7.02 -3.77 9.19
CA PRO A 294 7.59 -4.79 10.05
C PRO A 294 7.01 -4.79 11.47
N PHE A 295 6.43 -3.67 11.93
CA PHE A 295 5.73 -3.56 13.22
C PHE A 295 4.28 -4.04 13.19
N SER A 296 3.75 -4.51 12.06
CA SER A 296 2.39 -5.07 12.03
C SER A 296 2.23 -6.23 13.03
N PRO A 297 1.05 -6.42 13.65
CA PRO A 297 0.81 -7.52 14.58
C PRO A 297 1.11 -8.89 13.96
N GLY A 298 1.96 -9.67 14.62
CA GLY A 298 2.44 -10.96 14.09
C GLY A 298 3.56 -10.86 13.05
N GLY A 299 4.02 -9.66 12.73
CA GLY A 299 5.15 -9.38 11.83
C GLY A 299 4.77 -9.19 10.36
N GLU A 300 5.74 -8.73 9.56
CA GLU A 300 5.51 -8.43 8.13
C GLU A 300 5.05 -9.63 7.31
N ASP A 301 5.50 -10.85 7.63
CA ASP A 301 5.13 -12.04 6.86
C ASP A 301 3.63 -12.36 7.01
N LEU A 302 3.09 -12.20 8.22
CA LEU A 302 1.65 -12.37 8.44
C LEU A 302 0.86 -11.25 7.78
N ALA A 303 1.34 -10.00 7.89
CA ALA A 303 0.67 -8.85 7.29
C ALA A 303 0.52 -9.01 5.76
N LYS A 304 1.55 -9.49 5.06
CA LYS A 304 1.50 -9.80 3.62
C LYS A 304 0.57 -10.97 3.32
N ALA A 305 0.48 -11.96 4.21
CA ALA A 305 -0.41 -13.11 4.04
C ALA A 305 -1.89 -12.76 4.28
N THR A 306 -2.19 -11.66 4.97
CA THR A 306 -3.56 -11.23 5.32
C THR A 306 -3.99 -9.92 4.65
N SER A 307 -3.30 -9.49 3.59
CA SER A 307 -3.58 -8.23 2.85
C SER A 307 -3.50 -6.95 3.70
N LEU A 308 -2.78 -6.98 4.82
CA LEU A 308 -2.46 -5.82 5.66
C LEU A 308 -1.13 -5.19 5.22
N ASP A 309 -0.95 -5.05 3.92
CA ASP A 309 0.28 -4.63 3.29
C ASP A 309 0.01 -3.71 2.10
N VAL A 310 1.03 -2.94 1.72
CA VAL A 310 0.99 -2.11 0.52
C VAL A 310 1.39 -2.99 -0.66
N ASN A 311 0.43 -3.33 -1.52
CA ASN A 311 0.65 -4.27 -2.60
C ASN A 311 -0.05 -3.84 -3.91
N GLY A 312 0.31 -4.49 -5.00
CA GLY A 312 -0.30 -4.22 -6.29
C GLY A 312 0.46 -4.81 -7.46
N THR A 313 -0.10 -4.60 -8.65
CA THR A 313 0.52 -4.91 -9.93
C THR A 313 0.69 -3.62 -10.73
N ILE A 314 1.91 -3.39 -11.24
CA ILE A 314 2.24 -2.29 -12.15
C ILE A 314 2.72 -2.90 -13.45
N VAL A 315 2.11 -2.49 -14.55
CA VAL A 315 2.49 -2.89 -15.90
C VAL A 315 3.07 -1.69 -16.64
N ILE A 316 4.26 -1.88 -17.19
CA ILE A 316 5.00 -0.86 -17.93
C ILE A 316 5.20 -1.37 -19.36
N GLU A 317 4.67 -0.63 -20.32
CA GLU A 317 4.78 -0.94 -21.75
C GLU A 317 5.70 0.08 -22.42
N PRO A 318 6.94 -0.31 -22.81
CA PRO A 318 7.81 0.51 -23.63
C PRO A 318 7.17 0.91 -24.95
N THR A 319 7.25 2.19 -25.32
CA THR A 319 6.83 2.66 -26.65
C THR A 319 7.87 3.59 -27.27
N ALA A 320 7.71 3.93 -28.55
CA ALA A 320 8.60 4.86 -29.23
C ALA A 320 8.65 6.25 -28.55
N THR A 321 7.52 6.72 -28.03
CA THR A 321 7.38 8.05 -27.41
C THR A 321 7.67 8.06 -25.91
N GLY A 322 7.86 6.90 -25.30
CA GLY A 322 8.10 6.73 -23.86
C GLY A 322 7.20 5.62 -23.29
N PRO A 323 7.53 5.07 -22.12
CA PRO A 323 6.74 4.00 -21.54
C PRO A 323 5.33 4.48 -21.17
N ARG A 324 4.33 3.62 -21.39
CA ARG A 324 2.99 3.75 -20.81
C ARG A 324 2.95 2.90 -19.54
N VAL A 325 2.20 3.35 -18.54
CA VAL A 325 2.07 2.64 -17.27
C VAL A 325 0.61 2.53 -16.91
N GLY A 326 0.21 1.34 -16.49
CA GLY A 326 -1.09 1.05 -15.90
C GLY A 326 -0.94 0.01 -14.80
N GLY A 327 -2.03 -0.30 -14.11
CA GLY A 327 -2.04 -1.37 -13.12
C GLY A 327 -3.12 -1.20 -12.08
N THR A 328 -3.08 -2.07 -11.07
CA THR A 328 -4.03 -2.13 -9.97
C THR A 328 -3.26 -2.19 -8.66
N VAL A 329 -3.44 -1.20 -7.79
CA VAL A 329 -2.65 -1.03 -6.55
C VAL A 329 -3.55 -0.77 -5.36
N THR A 330 -3.06 -1.00 -4.14
CA THR A 330 -3.81 -0.65 -2.92
C THR A 330 -4.21 0.83 -2.91
N ASP A 331 -5.35 1.14 -2.30
CA ASP A 331 -5.90 2.49 -2.25
C ASP A 331 -5.03 3.47 -1.43
N PHE A 332 -4.18 2.93 -0.56
CA PHE A 332 -3.18 3.63 0.23
C PHE A 332 -1.82 2.90 0.10
N PRO A 333 -0.68 3.62 0.06
CA PRO A 333 -0.47 5.06 0.23
C PRO A 333 -0.60 5.83 -1.10
N ALA A 334 -0.10 7.07 -1.19
CA ALA A 334 0.01 7.77 -2.47
C ALA A 334 1.08 7.11 -3.34
N ILE A 335 0.86 7.09 -4.66
CA ILE A 335 1.81 6.58 -5.66
C ILE A 335 2.08 7.63 -6.73
N GLU A 336 3.36 7.79 -7.06
CA GLU A 336 3.83 8.60 -8.17
C GLU A 336 4.78 7.79 -9.05
N ILE A 337 4.61 7.93 -10.37
CA ILE A 337 5.43 7.24 -11.35
C ILE A 337 5.94 8.25 -12.37
N TYR A 338 7.25 8.26 -12.56
CA TYR A 338 7.94 9.14 -13.49
C TYR A 338 8.82 8.34 -14.46
N ASN A 339 9.09 8.91 -15.63
CA ASN A 339 10.09 8.41 -16.57
C ASN A 339 11.22 9.42 -16.78
N ASP A 340 12.44 8.95 -16.58
CA ASP A 340 13.68 9.71 -16.72
C ASP A 340 14.42 9.22 -17.97
N ARG A 341 13.91 9.62 -19.14
CA ARG A 341 14.45 9.22 -20.46
C ARG A 341 15.21 10.33 -21.17
N SER A 342 14.75 11.57 -21.05
CA SER A 342 15.21 12.67 -21.93
C SER A 342 15.36 14.01 -21.20
N GLY A 343 16.07 14.02 -20.07
CA GLY A 343 16.30 15.22 -19.27
C GLY A 343 15.31 15.32 -18.13
N ALA A 344 14.36 16.27 -18.20
CA ALA A 344 13.38 16.45 -17.13
C ALA A 344 12.46 15.22 -16.98
N PRO A 345 12.14 14.79 -15.75
CA PRO A 345 11.22 13.68 -15.51
C PRO A 345 9.85 13.92 -16.15
N THR A 346 9.32 12.91 -16.83
CA THR A 346 7.94 12.93 -17.34
C THR A 346 7.01 12.22 -16.37
N THR A 347 5.93 12.87 -15.94
CA THR A 347 4.90 12.22 -15.10
C THR A 347 4.14 11.18 -15.90
N LEU A 348 4.07 9.97 -15.39
CA LEU A 348 3.29 8.86 -15.94
C LEU A 348 2.03 8.61 -15.12
N VAL A 349 2.16 8.60 -13.79
CA VAL A 349 1.05 8.36 -12.85
C VAL A 349 1.20 9.27 -11.63
N HIS A 350 0.09 9.86 -11.21
CA HIS A 350 -0.12 10.41 -9.87
C HIS A 350 -1.43 9.84 -9.36
N SER A 351 -1.40 9.15 -8.22
CA SER A 351 -2.61 8.64 -7.58
C SER A 351 -2.53 8.87 -6.08
N TRP A 352 -3.47 9.67 -5.59
CA TRP A 352 -3.61 10.01 -4.17
C TRP A 352 -4.48 8.98 -3.46
N PRO A 353 -4.37 8.79 -2.13
CA PRO A 353 -5.31 7.95 -1.40
C PRO A 353 -6.77 8.30 -1.68
N THR A 354 -7.61 7.27 -1.86
CA THR A 354 -8.99 7.46 -2.33
C THR A 354 -9.92 7.92 -1.21
N TYR A 355 -9.72 7.40 0.00
CA TYR A 355 -10.63 7.62 1.12
C TYR A 355 -10.13 8.69 2.09
N VAL A 356 -8.96 8.45 2.68
CA VAL A 356 -8.29 9.37 3.62
C VAL A 356 -6.78 9.27 3.43
N ASP A 357 -6.09 10.39 3.64
CA ASP A 357 -4.65 10.55 3.50
C ASP A 357 -3.97 10.92 4.84
N ASP A 358 -4.73 10.85 5.94
CA ASP A 358 -4.34 11.18 7.30
C ASP A 358 -3.92 9.93 8.10
N GLU A 359 -4.01 9.97 9.44
CA GLU A 359 -3.58 8.89 10.30
C GLU A 359 -4.29 7.56 10.03
N LEU A 360 -5.53 7.60 9.52
CA LEU A 360 -6.37 6.44 9.26
C LEU A 360 -6.14 5.82 7.88
N GLY A 361 -5.27 6.43 7.06
CA GLY A 361 -4.97 6.01 5.69
C GLY A 361 -4.79 4.51 5.50
N PRO A 362 -3.91 3.84 6.26
CA PRO A 362 -3.71 2.40 6.14
C PRO A 362 -4.99 1.59 6.40
N MET A 363 -5.73 1.91 7.46
CA MET A 363 -6.94 1.18 7.83
C MET A 363 -8.06 1.33 6.79
N ALA A 364 -8.13 2.49 6.13
CA ALA A 364 -9.12 2.75 5.11
C ALA A 364 -8.73 2.23 3.72
N GLY A 365 -7.43 2.05 3.43
CA GLY A 365 -6.96 1.86 2.05
C GLY A 365 -6.13 0.61 1.75
N LEU A 366 -5.61 -0.12 2.74
CA LEU A 366 -4.83 -1.34 2.45
C LEU A 366 -5.69 -2.52 1.98
N TRP A 367 -6.97 -2.55 2.37
CA TRP A 367 -7.90 -3.62 2.03
C TRP A 367 -8.51 -3.53 0.63
N TRP A 368 -8.28 -2.41 -0.06
CA TRP A 368 -8.93 -2.08 -1.32
C TRP A 368 -7.90 -1.74 -2.38
N HIS A 369 -8.26 -1.97 -3.63
CA HIS A 369 -7.41 -1.65 -4.78
C HIS A 369 -8.14 -0.75 -5.75
N LYS A 370 -7.36 0.06 -6.45
CA LYS A 370 -7.82 0.93 -7.54
C LYS A 370 -6.95 0.76 -8.78
N PRO A 371 -7.52 1.00 -9.96
CA PRO A 371 -6.73 1.17 -11.17
C PRO A 371 -5.89 2.45 -11.09
N ILE A 372 -4.73 2.43 -11.74
CA ILE A 372 -3.87 3.61 -11.93
C ILE A 372 -3.38 3.69 -13.37
N GLY A 373 -3.05 4.92 -13.80
CA GLY A 373 -2.46 5.17 -15.11
C GLY A 373 -3.40 4.79 -16.26
N ASP A 374 -2.84 4.15 -17.27
CA ASP A 374 -3.54 3.74 -18.48
C ASP A 374 -4.13 2.33 -18.31
N GLU A 375 -5.44 2.29 -18.05
CA GLU A 375 -6.20 1.05 -17.78
C GLU A 375 -6.17 0.03 -18.93
N SER A 376 -5.74 0.41 -20.14
CA SER A 376 -5.60 -0.54 -21.25
C SER A 376 -4.31 -1.36 -21.20
N VAL A 377 -3.29 -0.91 -20.47
CA VAL A 377 -1.95 -1.51 -20.50
C VAL A 377 -1.93 -2.91 -19.86
N GLU A 378 -2.58 -3.06 -18.70
CA GLU A 378 -2.61 -4.36 -18.00
C GLU A 378 -3.41 -5.44 -18.76
N PRO A 379 -4.63 -5.18 -19.27
CA PRO A 379 -5.33 -6.12 -20.15
C PRO A 379 -4.55 -6.48 -21.41
N HIS A 380 -3.89 -5.49 -22.06
CA HIS A 380 -3.08 -5.75 -23.24
C HIS A 380 -1.87 -6.63 -22.95
N PHE A 381 -1.23 -6.46 -21.80
CA PHE A 381 -0.14 -7.33 -21.36
C PHE A 381 -0.65 -8.78 -21.22
N ASN A 382 -1.77 -8.98 -20.52
CA ASN A 382 -2.32 -10.31 -20.28
C ASN A 382 -2.87 -11.01 -21.55
N ALA A 383 -3.23 -10.24 -22.59
CA ALA A 383 -3.75 -10.76 -23.85
C ALA A 383 -2.66 -11.26 -24.82
N GLN A 384 -1.38 -10.99 -24.56
CA GLN A 384 -0.30 -11.43 -25.43
C GLN A 384 0.17 -12.86 -25.06
N PRO A 385 0.30 -13.76 -26.05
CA PRO A 385 0.60 -15.18 -25.83
C PRO A 385 2.03 -15.46 -25.36
#